data_AF-A0A352Z6Q7-F1
#
_entry.id   AF-A0A352Z6Q7-F1
#
_cell.length_a   1.000
_cell.length_b   1.000
_cell.length_c   1.000
_cell.angle_alpha   90.00
_cell.angle_beta   90.00
_cell.angle_gamma   90.00
#
_symmetry.space_group_name_H-M   'P 1'
#
loop_
_entity.id
_entity.type
_entity.pdbx_description
1 polymer ?
#
loop_
_entity_poly.entity_id
_entity_poly.type
_entity_poly.pdbx_seq_one_letter_code
_entity_poly.pdbx_strand_id
1 'polypeptide(L)'
;MGKGTIYFQARFTPYPGTFNLEVEEEASLKKLKKVKEGRGIEILPMESGFCSARCYHVLVGDKIERAMVIPEVTGYPDSKLEIIAPCSIKDELKINDGDLVKVEIIVGKKE
;
A
#
# COMPACT_ATOMS: atom_id res chain seq x y z
N MET A 1 -6.74 15.61 -27.96
CA MET A 1 -6.01 15.81 -26.69
C MET A 1 -4.87 14.81 -26.64
N GLY A 2 -3.62 15.28 -26.73
CA GLY A 2 -2.45 14.41 -26.66
C GLY A 2 -2.22 13.94 -25.22
N LYS A 3 -1.87 12.66 -25.03
CA LYS A 3 -1.39 12.17 -23.74
C LYS A 3 0.00 12.78 -23.49
N GLY A 4 0.17 13.50 -22.39
CA GLY A 4 1.49 13.91 -21.89
C GLY A 4 1.96 12.90 -20.85
N THR A 5 3.15 12.34 -21.03
CA THR A 5 3.79 11.47 -20.02
C THR A 5 4.72 12.31 -19.16
N ILE A 6 4.56 12.25 -17.84
CA ILE A 6 5.45 12.90 -16.87
C ILE A 6 6.13 11.80 -16.05
N TYR A 7 7.45 11.85 -15.95
CA TYR A 7 8.24 10.93 -15.15
C TYR A 7 8.56 11.55 -13.79
N PHE A 8 8.27 10.82 -12.71
CA PHE A 8 8.62 11.21 -11.34
C PHE A 8 9.72 10.28 -10.82
N GLN A 9 10.68 10.83 -10.06
CA GLN A 9 11.63 10.02 -9.30
C GLN A 9 10.96 9.52 -8.01
N ALA A 10 11.20 8.25 -7.67
CA ALA A 10 10.81 7.72 -6.38
C ALA A 10 11.51 8.51 -5.27
N ARG A 11 10.74 9.02 -4.30
CA ARG A 11 11.28 9.82 -3.19
C ARG A 11 11.96 9.01 -2.09
N PHE A 12 11.95 7.68 -2.22
CA PHE A 12 12.73 6.76 -1.39
C PHE A 12 12.99 5.45 -2.16
N THR A 13 14.05 4.75 -1.78
CA THR A 13 14.30 3.36 -2.20
C THR A 13 13.61 2.44 -1.20
N PRO A 14 12.69 1.55 -1.62
CA PRO A 14 12.09 0.60 -0.71
C PRO A 14 13.15 -0.37 -0.17
N TYR A 15 13.05 -0.68 1.11
CA TYR A 15 13.72 -1.82 1.72
C TYR A 15 13.31 -3.10 0.97
N PRO A 16 14.22 -4.07 0.79
CA PRO A 16 13.87 -5.30 0.09
C PRO A 16 12.70 -6.06 0.75
N GLY A 17 11.62 -6.22 0.00
CA GLY A 17 10.41 -6.94 0.42
C GLY A 17 9.23 -6.04 0.76
N THR A 18 8.16 -6.66 1.25
CA THR A 18 6.93 -6.00 1.69
C THR A 18 6.58 -6.43 3.11
N PHE A 19 6.01 -5.49 3.88
CA PHE A 19 5.42 -5.79 5.17
C PHE A 19 3.96 -6.21 4.96
N ASN A 20 3.70 -7.50 5.11
CA ASN A 20 2.43 -8.13 4.79
C ASN A 20 1.49 -8.11 5.99
N LEU A 21 0.25 -7.72 5.76
CA LEU A 21 -0.79 -7.66 6.78
C LEU A 21 -2.06 -8.36 6.31
N GLU A 22 -2.71 -9.01 7.26
CA GLU A 22 -4.01 -9.66 7.12
C GLU A 22 -4.99 -8.93 8.04
N VAL A 23 -6.07 -8.39 7.47
CA VAL A 23 -7.13 -7.72 8.24
C VAL A 23 -8.17 -8.74 8.66
N GLU A 24 -8.27 -9.00 9.96
CA GLU A 24 -9.24 -9.96 10.51
C GLU A 24 -10.55 -9.31 10.96
N GLU A 25 -10.51 -8.03 11.34
CA GLU A 25 -11.67 -7.33 11.91
C GLU A 25 -12.64 -6.85 10.82
N GLU A 26 -13.91 -7.27 10.92
CA GLU A 26 -14.95 -7.02 9.90
C GLU A 26 -15.18 -5.53 9.58
N ALA A 27 -15.15 -4.63 10.57
CA ALA A 27 -15.31 -3.21 10.30
C ALA A 27 -14.09 -2.64 9.56
N SER A 28 -12.89 -3.14 9.85
CA SER A 28 -11.64 -2.79 9.17
C SER A 28 -11.60 -3.34 7.75
N LEU A 29 -12.08 -4.56 7.52
CA LEU A 29 -12.28 -5.12 6.17
C LEU A 29 -13.22 -4.24 5.33
N LYS A 30 -14.34 -3.79 5.90
CA LYS A 30 -15.27 -2.87 5.23
C LYS A 30 -14.61 -1.52 4.89
N LYS A 31 -13.75 -0.99 5.76
CA LYS A 31 -12.97 0.24 5.47
C LYS A 31 -11.97 0.00 4.35
N LEU A 32 -11.21 -1.09 4.39
CA LEU A 32 -10.23 -1.44 3.37
C LEU A 32 -10.89 -1.63 2.00
N LYS A 33 -12.05 -2.29 1.94
CA LYS A 33 -12.81 -2.44 0.71
C LYS A 33 -13.19 -1.08 0.09
N LYS A 34 -13.69 -0.14 0.90
CA LYS A 34 -13.99 1.23 0.43
C LYS A 34 -12.77 1.97 -0.09
N VAL A 35 -11.60 1.75 0.52
CA VAL A 35 -10.32 2.29 0.02
C VAL A 35 -9.97 1.68 -1.33
N LYS A 36 -10.08 0.35 -1.47
CA LYS A 36 -9.82 -0.39 -2.72
C LYS A 36 -10.73 0.03 -3.88
N GLU A 37 -11.96 0.44 -3.58
CA GLU A 37 -12.93 1.03 -4.54
C GLU A 37 -12.60 2.49 -4.90
N GLY A 38 -11.79 3.17 -4.10
CA GLY A 38 -11.38 4.56 -4.30
C GLY A 38 -10.29 4.76 -5.36
N ARG A 39 -9.93 6.03 -5.59
CA ARG A 39 -8.77 6.39 -6.43
C ARG A 39 -7.49 6.22 -5.61
N GLY A 40 -6.60 5.36 -6.08
CA GLY A 40 -5.20 5.28 -5.64
C GLY A 40 -4.26 5.91 -6.67
N ILE A 41 -2.98 5.95 -6.36
CA ILE A 41 -1.92 6.29 -7.30
C ILE A 41 -1.62 5.04 -8.13
N GLU A 42 -1.84 5.12 -9.44
CA GLU A 42 -1.58 3.99 -10.35
C GLU A 42 -0.08 3.78 -10.55
N ILE A 43 0.35 2.52 -10.45
CA ILE A 43 1.68 2.06 -10.85
C ILE A 43 1.50 1.14 -12.05
N LEU A 44 2.09 1.54 -13.17
CA LEU A 44 2.09 0.74 -14.40
C LEU A 44 3.42 0.00 -14.51
N PRO A 45 3.41 -1.28 -14.93
CA PRO A 45 4.62 -2.02 -15.18
C PRO A 45 5.36 -1.44 -16.39
N MET A 46 6.69 -1.30 -16.27
CA MET A 46 7.54 -0.89 -17.40
C MET A 46 7.91 -2.06 -18.31
N GLU A 47 7.88 -3.28 -17.78
CA GLU A 47 8.29 -4.51 -18.45
C GLU A 47 7.13 -5.53 -18.49
N SER A 48 7.08 -6.33 -19.55
CA SER A 48 6.12 -7.42 -19.67
C SER A 48 6.37 -8.50 -18.62
N GLY A 49 5.30 -9.02 -18.00
CA GLY A 49 5.39 -10.04 -16.95
C GLY A 49 5.16 -9.51 -15.54
N PHE A 50 5.09 -8.19 -15.36
CA PHE A 50 4.67 -7.55 -14.11
C PHE A 50 3.22 -7.06 -14.20
N CYS A 51 2.51 -7.02 -13.07
CA CYS A 51 1.16 -6.47 -12.97
C CYS A 51 1.19 -4.96 -12.66
N SER A 52 0.08 -4.27 -12.92
CA SER A 52 -0.16 -2.95 -12.34
C SER A 52 -0.43 -3.06 -10.84
N ALA A 53 -0.32 -1.93 -10.15
CA ALA A 53 -0.68 -1.82 -8.75
C ALA A 53 -1.31 -0.47 -8.45
N ARG A 54 -2.00 -0.36 -7.33
CA ARG A 54 -2.39 0.92 -6.74
C ARG A 54 -1.66 1.19 -5.44
N CYS A 55 -1.25 2.44 -5.26
CA CYS A 55 -0.62 2.90 -4.04
C CYS A 55 -1.45 3.93 -3.29
N TYR A 56 -1.32 3.90 -1.96
CA TYR A 56 -1.98 4.82 -1.04
C TYR A 56 -0.99 5.24 0.05
N HIS A 57 -1.04 6.51 0.45
CA HIS A 57 -0.27 6.97 1.59
C HIS A 57 -0.81 6.36 2.88
N VAL A 58 0.10 5.89 3.74
CA VAL A 58 -0.26 5.30 5.03
C VAL A 58 0.64 5.80 6.14
N LEU A 59 0.11 5.84 7.36
CA LEU A 59 0.86 5.98 8.59
C LEU A 59 0.80 4.65 9.36
N VAL A 60 1.96 4.05 9.61
CA VAL A 60 2.09 2.76 10.30
C VAL A 60 2.62 2.99 11.71
N GLY A 61 1.93 2.45 12.71
CA GLY A 61 2.33 2.51 14.12
C GLY A 61 2.58 3.95 14.62
N ASP A 62 1.81 4.92 14.11
CA ASP A 62 1.92 6.35 14.44
C ASP A 62 3.29 6.99 14.16
N LYS A 63 4.14 6.35 13.34
CA LYS A 63 5.54 6.76 13.13
C LYS A 63 5.99 6.75 11.68
N ILE A 64 5.56 5.76 10.91
CA ILE A 64 6.15 5.45 9.59
C ILE A 64 5.19 5.89 8.49
N GLU A 65 5.43 7.07 7.90
CA GLU A 65 4.64 7.61 6.78
C GLU A 65 5.11 7.05 5.43
N ARG A 66 4.42 6.06 4.86
CA ARG A 66 4.89 5.33 3.67
C ARG A 66 3.76 5.00 2.71
N ALA A 67 3.92 3.94 1.92
CA ALA A 67 2.98 3.55 0.89
C ALA A 67 2.48 2.12 1.10
N MET A 68 1.15 1.99 1.18
CA MET A 68 0.47 0.71 0.93
C MET A 68 0.47 0.46 -0.57
N VAL A 69 0.74 -0.78 -0.97
CA VAL A 69 0.68 -1.27 -2.35
C VAL A 69 -0.37 -2.37 -2.44
N ILE A 70 -1.21 -2.31 -3.48
CA ILE A 70 -2.20 -3.34 -3.78
C ILE A 70 -1.97 -3.79 -5.23
N PRO A 71 -1.45 -5.00 -5.45
CA PRO A 71 -1.31 -5.57 -6.78
C PRO A 71 -2.68 -5.72 -7.45
N GLU A 72 -2.78 -5.34 -8.72
CA GLU A 72 -3.97 -5.54 -9.54
C GLU A 72 -3.90 -6.90 -10.24
N VAL A 73 -4.00 -7.96 -9.44
CA VAL A 73 -4.04 -9.34 -9.92
C VAL A 73 -5.38 -9.99 -9.57
N THR A 74 -5.89 -10.82 -10.49
CA THR A 74 -7.13 -11.57 -10.27
C THR A 74 -6.98 -12.47 -9.04
N GLY A 75 -7.93 -12.36 -8.10
CA GLY A 75 -7.95 -13.20 -6.90
C GLY A 75 -7.05 -12.71 -5.76
N TYR A 76 -6.48 -11.50 -5.83
CA TYR A 76 -5.81 -10.90 -4.68
C TYR A 76 -6.78 -10.77 -3.49
N PRO A 77 -6.47 -11.29 -2.28
CA PRO A 77 -7.43 -11.32 -1.19
C PRO A 77 -7.86 -9.93 -0.70
N ASP A 78 -9.14 -9.78 -0.38
CA ASP A 78 -9.69 -8.53 0.14
C ASP A 78 -9.12 -8.16 1.52
N SER A 79 -8.74 -9.16 2.33
CA SER A 79 -8.11 -9.01 3.64
C SER A 79 -6.64 -8.60 3.60
N LYS A 80 -5.96 -8.77 2.46
CA LYS A 80 -4.52 -8.56 2.37
C LYS A 80 -4.13 -7.15 1.99
N LEU A 81 -3.01 -6.73 2.56
CA LEU A 81 -2.39 -5.43 2.41
C LEU A 81 -0.87 -5.58 2.49
N GLU A 82 -0.15 -4.86 1.63
CA GLU A 82 1.31 -4.85 1.61
C GLU A 82 1.80 -3.41 1.79
N ILE A 83 2.82 -3.20 2.61
CA ILE A 83 3.43 -1.88 2.82
C ILE A 83 4.90 -1.93 2.40
N ILE A 84 5.30 -0.93 1.62
CA ILE A 84 6.71 -0.65 1.30
C ILE A 84 7.21 0.53 2.12
N ALA A 85 8.46 0.45 2.59
CA ALA A 85 9.12 1.48 3.39
C ALA A 85 10.64 1.43 3.12
N PRO A 86 11.43 2.50 3.38
CA PRO A 86 12.88 2.49 3.25
C PRO A 86 13.61 1.73 4.38
N CYS A 87 12.86 1.14 5.31
CA CYS A 87 13.38 0.37 6.43
C CYS A 87 12.51 -0.87 6.69
N SER A 88 13.04 -1.80 7.50
CA SER A 88 12.28 -2.92 8.05
C SER A 88 11.25 -2.39 9.08
N ILE A 89 9.96 -2.48 8.74
CA ILE A 89 8.87 -2.03 9.63
C ILE A 89 8.85 -2.87 10.91
N LYS A 90 9.14 -4.17 10.83
CA LYS A 90 9.20 -5.06 12.00
C LYS A 90 10.25 -4.60 13.00
N ASP A 91 11.45 -4.26 12.53
CA ASP A 91 12.55 -3.81 13.39
C ASP A 91 12.27 -2.43 14.00
N GLU A 92 11.74 -1.51 13.18
CA GLU A 92 11.42 -0.14 13.62
C GLU A 92 10.30 -0.12 14.67
N LEU A 93 9.27 -0.95 14.51
CA LEU A 93 8.17 -1.06 15.45
C LEU A 93 8.41 -2.08 16.57
N LYS A 94 9.46 -2.91 16.46
CA LYS A 94 9.80 -4.03 17.37
C LYS A 94 8.65 -5.04 17.51
N ILE A 95 8.11 -5.47 16.37
CA ILE A 95 6.97 -6.39 16.28
C ILE A 95 7.34 -7.68 15.54
N ASN A 96 6.60 -8.75 15.85
CA ASN A 96 6.73 -10.08 15.26
C ASN A 96 5.47 -10.48 14.47
N ASP A 97 5.50 -11.65 13.84
CA ASP A 97 4.31 -12.21 13.20
C ASP A 97 3.21 -12.48 14.23
N GLY A 98 1.99 -12.03 13.91
CA GLY A 98 0.82 -12.11 14.79
C GLY A 98 0.58 -10.87 15.66
N ASP A 99 1.54 -9.94 15.74
CA ASP A 99 1.34 -8.69 16.47
C ASP A 99 0.38 -7.75 15.71
N LEU A 100 -0.51 -7.11 16.45
CA LEU A 100 -1.41 -6.10 15.90
C LEU A 100 -0.65 -4.81 15.59
N VAL A 101 -0.89 -4.26 14.40
CA VAL A 101 -0.34 -2.98 13.99
C VAL A 101 -1.45 -2.04 13.54
N LYS A 102 -1.40 -0.81 14.03
CA LYS A 102 -2.29 0.26 13.57
C LYS A 102 -1.78 0.78 12.22
N VAL A 103 -2.65 0.78 11.23
CA VAL A 103 -2.41 1.38 9.92
C VAL A 103 -3.50 2.39 9.62
N GLU A 104 -3.12 3.65 9.41
CA GLU A 104 -4.01 4.70 8.95
C GLU A 104 -3.81 4.94 7.46
N ILE A 105 -4.88 4.81 6.67
CA ILE A 105 -4.83 5.04 5.23
C ILE A 105 -5.28 6.48 4.95
N ILE A 106 -4.39 7.26 4.35
CA ILE A 106 -4.63 8.66 4.02
C ILE A 106 -5.32 8.71 2.65
N VAL A 107 -6.64 8.85 2.67
CA VAL A 107 -7.42 9.06 1.45
C VAL A 107 -7.50 10.56 1.13
N GLY A 108 -7.13 10.93 -0.09
CA GLY A 108 -7.35 12.29 -0.58
C GLY A 108 -8.84 12.63 -0.57
N LYS A 109 -9.20 13.87 -0.24
CA LYS A 109 -10.60 14.32 -0.33
C LYS A 109 -11.06 14.13 -1.79
N LYS A 110 -12.23 13.51 -1.98
CA LYS A 110 -12.97 13.64 -3.24
C LYS A 110 -13.35 15.12 -3.38
N GLU A 111 -12.77 15.80 -4.36
CA GLU A 111 -13.37 17.01 -4.92
C GLU A 111 -14.62 16.66 -5.72
#